data_AF-E2A839-F1
#
_entry.id   AF-E2A839-F1
#
_cell.length_a   1.000
_cell.length_b   1.000
_cell.length_c   1.000
_cell.angle_alpha   90.00
_cell.angle_beta   90.00
_cell.angle_gamma   90.00
#
_symmetry.space_group_name_H-M   'P 1'
#
loop_
_entity.id
_entity.type
_entity.pdbx_description
1 polymer ?
#
loop_
_entity_poly.entity_id
_entity_poly.type
_entity_poly.pdbx_seq_one_letter_code
_entity_poly.pdbx_strand_id
1 'polypeptide(L)' 'EAREKIAKVQGENVKNFNKRRKTALKYTDGDLVAIKRTQFGPGLKFRSKFLGPYRVVKVMRNDRYM' A
#
# COMPACT_ATOMS: atom_id res chain seq x y z
N GLU A 1 5.63 5.18 36.56
CA GLU A 1 4.21 4.76 36.37
C GLU A 1 3.56 5.23 35.05
N ALA A 2 3.43 6.54 34.77
CA ALA A 2 2.68 7.01 33.57
C ALA A 2 3.23 6.47 32.24
N ARG A 3 4.57 6.45 32.09
CA ARG A 3 5.26 5.91 30.90
C ARG A 3 4.96 4.43 30.67
N GLU A 4 4.88 3.63 31.73
CA GLU A 4 4.60 2.19 31.65
C GLU A 4 3.14 1.93 31.27
N LYS A 5 2.21 2.71 31.83
CA LYS A 5 0.80 2.68 31.45
C LYS A 5 0.62 3.04 29.97
N ILE A 6 1.29 4.07 29.48
CA ILE A 6 1.28 4.46 28.05
C ILE A 6 1.85 3.35 27.17
N ALA A 7 3.00 2.76 27.54
CA ALA A 7 3.60 1.67 26.78
C ALA A 7 2.69 0.45 26.70
N LYS A 8 1.99 0.11 27.80
CA LYS A 8 1.01 -0.98 27.83
C LYS A 8 -0.15 -0.73 26.85
N VAL A 9 -0.72 0.48 26.88
CA VAL A 9 -1.81 0.88 25.97
C VAL A 9 -1.34 0.86 24.51
N GLN A 10 -0.14 1.36 24.22
CA GLN A 10 0.43 1.32 22.86
C GLN A 10 0.62 -0.12 22.37
N GLY A 11 1.10 -1.02 23.23
CA GLY A 11 1.25 -2.44 22.90
C GLY A 11 -0.08 -3.11 22.58
N GLU A 12 -1.12 -2.86 23.37
CA GLU A 12 -2.47 -3.36 23.13
C GLU A 12 -3.06 -2.81 21.82
N ASN A 13 -2.88 -1.51 21.55
CA ASN A 13 -3.31 -0.87 20.31
C ASN A 13 -2.63 -1.48 19.08
N VAL A 14 -1.31 -1.71 19.14
CA VAL A 14 -0.55 -2.34 18.05
C VAL A 14 -1.03 -3.77 17.80
N LYS A 15 -1.26 -4.56 18.86
CA LYS A 15 -1.80 -5.93 18.74
C LYS A 15 -3.19 -5.92 18.09
N ASN A 16 -4.09 -5.06 18.55
CA ASN A 16 -5.46 -4.98 18.03
C ASN A 16 -5.50 -4.51 16.57
N PHE A 17 -4.68 -3.52 16.21
CA PHE A 17 -4.57 -3.06 14.82
C PHE A 17 -3.99 -4.14 13.91
N ASN A 18 -2.85 -4.74 14.30
CA ASN A 18 -2.18 -5.75 13.49
C ASN A 18 -3.02 -7.03 13.34
N LYS A 19 -3.90 -7.36 14.29
CA LYS A 19 -4.82 -8.51 14.19
C LYS A 19 -5.69 -8.48 12.93
N ARG A 20 -6.08 -7.29 12.46
CA ARG A 20 -6.94 -7.11 11.26
C ARG A 20 -6.17 -6.60 10.04
N ARG A 21 -4.90 -6.24 10.21
CA ARG A 21 -4.07 -5.65 9.16
C ARG A 21 -3.63 -6.71 8.16
N LYS A 22 -3.97 -6.54 6.89
CA LYS A 22 -3.38 -7.32 5.80
C LYS A 22 -2.00 -6.78 5.46
N THR A 23 -1.05 -7.68 5.19
CA THR A 23 0.27 -7.30 4.70
C THR A 23 0.16 -6.61 3.34
N ALA A 24 1.06 -5.65 3.09
CA ALA A 24 1.11 -4.99 1.79
C ALA A 24 1.59 -5.98 0.73
N LEU A 25 1.03 -5.87 -0.48
CA LEU A 25 1.55 -6.58 -1.64
C LEU A 25 2.90 -5.97 -2.02
N LYS A 26 3.93 -6.82 -2.13
CA LYS A 26 5.27 -6.40 -2.51
C LYS A 26 5.58 -6.87 -3.91
N TYR A 27 6.29 -6.03 -4.65
CA TYR A 27 6.78 -6.33 -6.00
C TYR A 27 8.30 -6.46 -5.99
N THR A 28 8.80 -7.13 -7.02
CA THR A 28 10.21 -7.34 -7.30
C THR A 28 10.59 -6.71 -8.64
N ASP A 29 11.89 -6.52 -8.86
CA ASP A 29 12.39 -5.97 -10.11
C ASP A 29 12.02 -6.90 -11.28
N GLY A 30 11.44 -6.34 -12.33
CA GLY A 30 10.96 -7.05 -13.51
C GLY A 30 9.47 -7.40 -13.50
N ASP A 31 8.78 -7.26 -12.37
CA ASP A 31 7.34 -7.56 -12.27
C ASP A 31 6.49 -6.69 -13.20
N LEU A 32 5.53 -7.32 -13.86
CA LEU A 32 4.55 -6.62 -14.70
C LEU A 32 3.34 -6.21 -13.85
N VAL A 33 3.12 -4.90 -13.75
CA VAL A 33 2.07 -4.29 -12.91
C VAL A 33 1.20 -3.35 -13.72
N ALA A 34 -0.04 -3.16 -13.29
CA ALA A 34 -0.95 -2.18 -13.89
C ALA A 34 -1.32 -1.12 -12.86
N ILE A 35 -1.16 0.15 -13.20
CA ILE A 35 -1.43 1.25 -12.26
C ILE A 35 -2.93 1.58 -12.30
N LYS A 36 -3.58 1.57 -11.15
CA LYS A 36 -4.99 1.94 -11.04
C LYS A 36 -5.15 3.42 -11.37
N ARG A 37 -6.05 3.74 -12.29
CA ARG A 37 -6.40 5.12 -12.63
C ARG A 37 -7.11 5.78 -11.44
N THR A 38 -6.59 6.92 -11.00
CA THR A 38 -7.16 7.73 -9.89
C THR A 38 -7.76 9.04 -10.38
N GLN A 39 -7.41 9.50 -11.58
CA GLN A 39 -7.99 10.71 -12.16
C GLN A 39 -9.43 10.46 -12.61
N PHE A 40 -10.37 11.23 -12.07
CA PHE A 40 -11.78 11.23 -12.45
C PHE A 40 -12.08 12.45 -13.32
N GLY A 41 -12.96 12.28 -14.31
CA GLY A 41 -13.29 13.34 -15.27
C GLY A 41 -14.38 12.90 -16.26
N PRO A 42 -14.97 13.86 -17.00
CA PRO A 42 -16.00 13.56 -18.00
C PRO A 42 -15.43 12.62 -19.09
N GLY A 43 -16.25 11.67 -19.55
CA GLY A 43 -15.85 10.71 -20.59
C GLY A 43 -14.98 9.52 -20.13
N LEU A 44 -14.73 9.36 -18.82
CA LEU A 44 -13.92 8.26 -18.27
C LEU A 44 -14.74 7.05 -17.78
N LYS A 45 -16.08 7.12 -17.76
CA LYS A 45 -16.96 6.04 -17.24
C LYS A 45 -16.76 4.70 -17.95
N PHE A 46 -16.54 4.73 -19.27
CA PHE A 46 -16.34 3.53 -20.09
C PHE A 46 -14.86 3.23 -20.37
N ARG A 47 -13.92 4.01 -19.83
CA ARG A 47 -12.49 3.77 -20.03
C ARG A 47 -11.95 2.72 -19.06
N SER A 48 -10.79 2.16 -19.41
CA SER A 48 -10.10 1.18 -18.57
C SER A 48 -9.80 1.75 -17.17
N LYS A 49 -10.08 0.94 -16.15
CA LYS A 49 -9.79 1.24 -14.74
C LYS A 49 -8.29 1.25 -14.43
N PHE A 50 -7.49 0.58 -15.25
CA PHE A 50 -6.05 0.50 -15.11
C PHE A 50 -5.37 1.11 -16.34
N LEU A 51 -4.26 1.78 -16.08
CA LEU A 51 -3.28 2.16 -17.08
C LEU A 51 -2.45 0.92 -17.44
N GLY A 52 -1.86 0.93 -18.63
CA GLY A 52 -1.24 -0.24 -19.28
C GLY A 52 -0.22 -1.02 -18.43
N PRO A 53 0.33 -2.09 -18.99
CA PRO A 53 1.32 -2.88 -18.28
C PRO A 53 2.63 -2.09 -18.14
N TYR A 54 3.03 -1.83 -16.91
CA TYR A 54 4.33 -1.27 -16.54
C TYR A 54 5.22 -2.37 -15.98
N ARG A 55 6.53 -2.19 -16.11
CA ARG A 55 7.51 -3.07 -15.48
C ARG A 55 8.16 -2.33 -14.31
N VAL A 56 8.24 -2.99 -13.16
CA VAL A 56 9.05 -2.47 -12.04
C VAL A 56 10.52 -2.53 -12.45
N VAL A 57 11.16 -1.38 -12.54
CA VAL A 57 12.59 -1.22 -12.84
C VAL A 57 13.41 -1.33 -11.56
N LYS A 58 12.91 -0.76 -10.45
CA LYS A 58 13.64 -0.74 -9.18
C LYS A 58 12.72 -0.70 -7.97
N VAL A 59 12.92 -1.64 -7.05
CA VAL A 59 12.35 -1.58 -5.69
C VAL A 59 13.14 -0.57 -4.83
N MET A 60 12.43 0.40 -4.29
CA MET A 60 12.92 1.42 -3.37
C MET A 60 12.43 1.18 -1.94
N ARG A 61 13.02 1.92 -0.98
CA ARG A 61 12.61 1.86 0.44
C ARG A 61 11.14 2.26 0.61
N ASN A 62 10.50 1.64 1.61
CA ASN A 62 9.11 1.85 2.02
C ASN A 62 8.09 1.45 0.94
N ASP A 63 8.29 0.28 0.33
CA ASP A 63 7.39 -0.29 -0.70
C ASP A 63 7.11 0.69 -1.87
N ARG A 64 8.14 1.43 -2.28
CA ARG A 64 8.09 2.33 -3.44
C ARG A 64 8.73 1.64 -4.63
N TYR A 65 8.20 1.87 -5.82
CA TYR A 65 8.64 1.21 -7.05
C TYR A 65 8.86 2.27 -8.12
N MET A 66 9.95 2.11 -8.87
CA MET A 66 10.22 2.85 -10.10
C MET A 66 10.06 1.91 -11.28
#